data_AF-A0A920V791-F1
#
_entry.id   AF-A0A920V791-F1
#
_cell.length_a   1.000
_cell.length_b   1.000
_cell.length_c   1.000
_cell.angle_alpha   90.00
_cell.angle_beta   90.00
_cell.angle_gamma   90.00
#
_symmetry.space_group_name_H-M   'P 1'
#
loop_
_entity.id
_entity.type
_entity.pdbx_description
1 polymer ?
#
loop_
_entity_poly.entity_id
_entity_poly.type
_entity_poly.pdbx_seq_one_letter_code
_entity_poly.pdbx_strand_id
1 'polypeptide(L)'
;MYEKFGQFIDGKWQPSEKKETYEVINPANEEVIGHASKATPVDVEKALKSAEKGLEIWKKTPPWKRSAIIRKIADLIRAKQDVLAKWLTLEVGKPFAEGKGEVWGYS
;
A
#
# COMPACT_ATOMS: atom_id res chain seq x y z
N MET A 1 -9.47 8.56 -6.32
CA MET A 1 -8.67 7.86 -5.29
C MET A 1 -7.18 8.20 -5.39
N TYR A 2 -6.61 8.24 -6.59
CA TYR A 2 -5.16 8.37 -6.81
C TYR A 2 -4.64 9.78 -7.12
N GLU A 3 -5.51 10.76 -7.38
CA GLU A 3 -5.11 12.08 -7.89
C GLU A 3 -4.17 12.89 -6.97
N LYS A 4 -4.11 12.56 -5.68
CA LYS A 4 -3.34 13.34 -4.68
C LYS A 4 -2.02 12.70 -4.26
N PHE A 5 -1.74 11.45 -4.67
CA PHE A 5 -0.66 10.66 -4.09
C PHE A 5 0.26 10.10 -5.17
N GLY A 6 1.55 10.42 -5.07
CA GLY A 6 2.61 9.80 -5.87
C GLY A 6 3.11 8.51 -5.22
N GLN A 7 4.42 8.25 -5.28
CA GLN A 7 5.06 7.17 -4.55
C GLN A 7 5.36 7.57 -3.10
N PHE A 8 5.23 6.63 -2.16
CA PHE A 8 5.60 6.86 -0.76
C PHE A 8 7.00 6.26 -0.48
N ILE A 9 8.02 7.10 -0.45
CA ILE A 9 9.42 6.71 -0.25
C ILE A 9 10.01 7.60 0.83
N ASP A 10 10.82 7.03 1.73
CA ASP A 10 11.47 7.76 2.82
C ASP A 10 10.49 8.54 3.72
N GLY A 11 9.31 7.94 3.96
CA GLY A 11 8.28 8.52 4.80
C GLY A 11 7.50 9.69 4.18
N LYS A 12 7.63 9.92 2.87
CA LYS A 12 7.01 11.06 2.18
C LYS A 12 6.37 10.64 0.87
N TRP A 13 5.25 11.28 0.53
CA TRP A 13 4.66 11.22 -0.81
C TRP A 13 5.45 12.09 -1.77
N GLN A 14 5.81 11.56 -2.93
CA GLN A 14 6.51 12.29 -3.98
C GLN A 14 6.12 11.78 -5.39
N PRO A 15 6.12 12.64 -6.42
CA PRO A 15 5.90 12.17 -7.79
C PRO A 15 7.02 11.22 -8.24
N SER A 16 6.73 10.38 -9.25
CA SER A 16 7.78 9.64 -9.96
C SER A 16 8.75 10.60 -10.64
N GLU A 17 9.97 10.15 -10.87
CA GLU A 17 11.02 10.94 -11.52
C GLU A 17 10.58 11.48 -12.90
N LYS A 18 9.88 10.65 -13.69
CA LYS A 18 9.30 11.07 -14.99
C LYS A 18 7.90 11.69 -14.91
N LYS A 19 7.29 11.74 -13.72
CA LYS A 19 5.90 12.16 -13.50
C LYS A 19 4.88 11.38 -14.35
N GLU A 20 5.26 10.22 -14.86
CA GLU A 20 4.37 9.33 -15.61
C GLU A 20 3.36 8.68 -14.66
N THR A 21 2.19 8.39 -15.21
CA THR A 21 1.12 7.64 -14.54
C THR A 21 0.58 6.55 -15.45
N TYR A 22 -0.18 5.61 -14.88
CA TYR A 22 -0.96 4.63 -15.63
C TYR A 22 -2.39 4.59 -15.09
N GLU A 23 -3.34 4.27 -15.96
CA GLU A 23 -4.75 4.14 -15.60
C GLU A 23 -4.96 2.94 -14.69
N VAL A 24 -5.71 3.15 -13.61
CA VAL A 24 -6.25 2.10 -12.77
C VAL A 24 -7.67 1.84 -13.22
N ILE A 25 -7.92 0.61 -13.65
CA ILE A 25 -9.18 0.19 -14.28
C ILE A 25 -9.96 -0.66 -13.30
N ASN A 26 -11.27 -0.40 -13.17
CA ASN A 26 -12.17 -1.28 -12.45
C ASN A 26 -12.47 -2.52 -13.32
N PRO A 27 -12.09 -3.73 -12.88
CA PRO A 27 -12.28 -4.94 -13.69
C PRO A 27 -13.76 -5.33 -13.88
N ALA A 28 -14.68 -4.79 -13.08
CA ALA A 28 -16.09 -5.14 -13.15
C ALA A 28 -16.85 -4.43 -14.27
N ASN A 29 -16.38 -3.27 -14.73
CA ASN A 29 -17.05 -2.45 -15.74
C ASN A 29 -16.10 -1.75 -16.73
N GLU A 30 -14.80 -2.03 -16.66
CA GLU A 30 -13.74 -1.46 -17.51
C GLU A 30 -13.59 0.07 -17.41
N GLU A 31 -14.19 0.72 -16.41
CA GLU A 31 -14.07 2.16 -16.22
C GLU A 31 -12.75 2.54 -15.53
N VAL A 32 -12.18 3.67 -15.92
CA VAL A 32 -10.99 4.25 -15.27
C VAL A 32 -11.39 4.85 -13.92
N ILE A 33 -10.82 4.33 -12.83
CA ILE A 33 -11.06 4.79 -11.45
C ILE A 33 -9.95 5.72 -10.91
N GLY A 34 -8.90 5.93 -11.71
CA GLY A 34 -7.95 7.03 -11.57
C GLY A 34 -6.56 6.68 -12.13
N HIS A 35 -5.54 7.42 -11.71
CA HIS A 35 -4.19 7.33 -12.27
C HIS A 35 -3.15 7.08 -11.18
N ALA A 36 -2.45 5.94 -11.24
CA ALA A 36 -1.38 5.62 -10.29
C ALA A 36 -0.01 6.06 -10.84
N SER A 37 0.89 6.48 -9.95
CA SER A 37 2.24 6.90 -10.34
C SER A 37 3.05 5.72 -10.89
N LYS A 38 3.68 5.92 -12.05
CA LYS A 38 4.51 4.91 -12.72
C LYS A 38 5.96 5.09 -12.27
N ALA A 39 6.49 4.10 -11.56
CA ALA A 39 7.86 4.13 -11.05
C ALA A 39 8.89 3.91 -12.16
N THR A 40 9.97 4.69 -12.11
CA THR A 40 11.15 4.48 -12.97
C THR A 40 12.21 3.66 -12.23
N PRO A 41 13.22 3.10 -12.93
CA PRO A 41 14.33 2.42 -12.27
C PRO A 41 15.02 3.28 -11.20
N VAL A 42 15.10 4.60 -11.42
CA VAL A 42 15.67 5.57 -10.47
C VAL A 42 14.82 5.66 -9.20
N ASP A 43 13.49 5.66 -9.33
CA ASP A 43 12.60 5.67 -8.17
C ASP A 43 12.71 4.38 -7.35
N VAL A 44 12.83 3.24 -8.04
CA VAL A 44 13.06 1.93 -7.40
C VAL A 44 14.38 1.94 -6.63
N GLU A 45 15.46 2.47 -7.21
CA GLU A 45 16.74 2.58 -6.51
C GLU A 45 16.65 3.47 -5.25
N LYS A 46 15.92 4.58 -5.32
CA LYS A 46 15.65 5.43 -4.14
C LYS A 46 14.86 4.68 -3.06
N ALA A 47 13.85 3.90 -3.46
CA ALA A 47 13.06 3.08 -2.55
C ALA A 47 13.92 2.02 -1.86
N LEU A 48 14.80 1.34 -2.60
CA LEU A 48 15.74 0.36 -2.06
C LEU A 48 16.70 0.98 -1.05
N LYS A 49 17.33 2.12 -1.38
CA LYS A 49 18.21 2.85 -0.46
C LYS A 49 17.48 3.29 0.81
N SER A 50 16.21 3.71 0.70
CA SER A 50 15.39 4.07 1.86
C SER A 50 15.06 2.83 2.71
N ALA A 51 14.71 1.70 2.08
CA ALA A 51 14.42 0.45 2.75
C ALA A 51 15.65 -0.11 3.49
N GLU A 52 16.85 -0.06 2.90
CA GLU A 52 18.11 -0.45 3.54
C GLU A 52 18.36 0.36 4.82
N LYS A 53 18.23 1.69 4.76
CA LYS A 53 18.35 2.57 5.93
C LYS A 53 17.31 2.22 6.99
N GLY A 54 16.06 2.00 6.58
CA GLY A 54 14.98 1.60 7.48
C GLY A 54 15.26 0.25 8.17
N LEU A 55 15.80 -0.72 7.43
CA LEU A 55 16.15 -2.05 7.95
C LEU A 55 17.24 -1.97 9.01
N GLU A 56 18.28 -1.15 8.81
CA GLU A 56 19.35 -0.96 9.80
C GLU A 56 18.84 -0.47 11.15
N ILE A 57 17.79 0.37 11.14
CA ILE A 57 17.12 0.87 12.34
C ILE A 57 16.17 -0.19 12.90
N TRP A 58 15.34 -0.78 12.04
CA TRP A 58 14.32 -1.75 12.42
C TRP A 58 14.91 -3.01 13.05
N LYS A 59 16.03 -3.52 12.51
CA LYS A 59 16.70 -4.71 13.04
C LYS A 59 17.26 -4.50 14.44
N LYS A 60 17.62 -3.26 14.79
CA LYS A 60 18.08 -2.86 16.14
C LYS A 60 16.92 -2.51 17.08
N THR A 61 15.68 -2.44 16.56
CA THR A 61 14.51 -2.10 17.36
C THR A 61 14.07 -3.31 18.21
N PRO A 62 13.94 -3.16 19.54
CA PRO A 62 13.59 -4.28 20.40
C PRO A 62 12.24 -4.94 20.02
N PRO A 63 12.10 -6.27 20.20
CA PRO A 63 10.90 -7.01 19.78
C PRO A 63 9.58 -6.43 20.30
N TRP A 64 9.52 -6.00 21.57
CA TRP A 64 8.30 -5.45 22.15
C TRP A 64 7.89 -4.11 21.52
N LYS A 65 8.86 -3.26 21.14
CA LYS A 65 8.58 -2.00 20.42
C LYS A 65 8.05 -2.28 19.02
N ARG A 66 8.67 -3.22 18.30
CA ARG A 66 8.18 -3.66 16.97
C ARG A 66 6.75 -4.18 17.06
N SER A 67 6.47 -5.01 18.07
CA SER A 67 5.15 -5.57 18.34
C SER A 67 4.11 -4.48 18.62
N ALA A 68 4.44 -3.47 19.42
CA ALA A 68 3.56 -2.34 19.70
C ALA A 68 3.23 -1.52 18.44
N ILE A 69 4.22 -1.27 17.57
CA ILE A 69 4.04 -0.56 16.29
C ILE A 69 3.12 -1.35 15.37
N ILE A 70 3.36 -2.65 15.19
CA ILE A 70 2.55 -3.51 14.33
C ILE A 70 1.10 -3.59 14.83
N ARG A 71 0.89 -3.73 16.15
CA ARG A 71 -0.47 -3.72 16.72
C ARG A 71 -1.19 -2.41 16.45
N LYS A 72 -0.53 -1.27 16.64
CA LYS A 72 -1.10 0.05 16.32
C LYS A 72 -1.47 0.18 14.85
N ILE A 73 -0.66 -0.35 13.94
CA ILE A 73 -0.99 -0.39 12.50
C ILE A 73 -2.26 -1.24 12.28
N ALA A 74 -2.36 -2.42 12.88
CA ALA A 74 -3.53 -3.28 12.77
C ALA A 74 -4.81 -2.59 13.29
N ASP A 75 -4.73 -1.88 14.42
CA ASP A 75 -5.86 -1.14 14.98
C ASP A 75 -6.31 -0.01 14.04
N LEU A 76 -5.37 0.71 13.42
CA LEU A 76 -5.67 1.73 12.42
C LEU A 76 -6.31 1.15 11.16
N ILE A 77 -5.89 -0.05 10.72
CA ILE A 77 -6.51 -0.76 9.59
C ILE A 77 -7.94 -1.17 9.93
N ARG A 78 -8.18 -1.77 11.11
CA ARG A 78 -9.52 -2.17 11.56
C ARG A 78 -10.47 -0.97 11.65
N ALA A 79 -9.99 0.15 12.19
CA ALA A 79 -10.77 1.39 12.28
C ALA A 79 -11.17 1.95 10.89
N LYS A 80 -10.47 1.54 9.81
CA LYS A 80 -10.73 1.98 8.43
C LYS A 80 -11.19 0.85 7.51
N GLN A 81 -11.57 -0.31 8.07
CA GLN A 81 -11.80 -1.54 7.31
C GLN A 81 -12.80 -1.36 6.16
N ASP A 82 -13.91 -0.65 6.39
CA ASP A 82 -14.97 -0.50 5.38
C ASP A 82 -14.52 0.34 4.19
N VAL A 83 -13.65 1.33 4.43
CA VAL A 83 -13.08 2.18 3.37
C VAL A 83 -12.04 1.40 2.58
N LEU A 84 -11.12 0.71 3.28
CA LEU A 84 -10.08 -0.09 2.65
C LEU A 84 -10.65 -1.27 1.85
N ALA A 85 -11.69 -1.93 2.35
CA ALA A 85 -12.36 -3.02 1.64
C ALA A 85 -13.02 -2.55 0.34
N LYS A 86 -13.68 -1.38 0.35
CA LYS A 86 -14.23 -0.77 -0.88
C LYS A 86 -13.13 -0.51 -1.91
N TRP A 87 -12.00 0.01 -1.48
CA TRP A 87 -10.87 0.30 -2.37
C TRP A 87 -10.29 -0.98 -2.98
N LEU A 88 -10.06 -2.01 -2.16
CA LEU A 88 -9.58 -3.32 -2.64
C LEU A 88 -10.53 -3.97 -3.65
N THR A 89 -11.85 -3.90 -3.43
CA THR A 89 -12.83 -4.43 -4.39
C THR A 89 -12.80 -3.68 -5.72
N LEU A 90 -12.65 -2.35 -5.70
CA LEU A 90 -12.56 -1.55 -6.92
C LEU A 90 -11.28 -1.81 -7.72
N GLU A 91 -10.16 -2.08 -7.05
CA GLU A 91 -8.87 -2.35 -7.70
C GLU A 91 -8.72 -3.79 -8.21
N VAL A 92 -9.15 -4.77 -7.42
CA VAL A 92 -8.83 -6.19 -7.64
C VAL A 92 -10.04 -6.97 -8.17
N GLY A 93 -11.26 -6.42 -8.07
CA GLY A 93 -12.48 -7.09 -8.53
C GLY A 93 -12.94 -8.28 -7.68
N LYS A 94 -12.21 -8.62 -6.61
CA LYS A 94 -12.63 -9.71 -5.71
C LYS A 94 -13.88 -9.31 -4.91
N PRO A 95 -14.93 -10.15 -4.89
CA PRO A 95 -16.12 -9.91 -4.08
C PRO A 95 -15.75 -9.86 -2.58
N PHE A 96 -16.41 -8.96 -1.86
CA PHE A 96 -16.30 -8.68 -0.41
C PHE A 96 -16.32 -9.92 0.52
N ALA A 97 -16.71 -11.10 0.02
CA ALA A 97 -16.77 -12.36 0.76
C ALA A 97 -15.46 -13.18 0.76
N GLU A 98 -14.59 -13.05 -0.24
CA GLU A 98 -13.36 -13.86 -0.31
C GLU A 98 -12.20 -13.30 0.54
N GLY A 99 -12.22 -12.01 0.87
CA GLY A 99 -11.20 -11.40 1.73
C GLY A 99 -11.30 -11.78 3.22
N LYS A 100 -12.44 -12.29 3.69
CA LYS A 100 -12.60 -12.75 5.08
C LYS A 100 -12.06 -14.17 5.30
N GLY A 101 -11.88 -14.99 4.26
CA GLY A 101 -11.41 -16.37 4.35
C GLY A 101 -9.90 -16.50 4.60
N GLU A 102 -9.07 -15.64 3.98
CA GLU A 102 -7.60 -15.73 4.10
C GLU A 102 -7.04 -15.15 5.41
N VAL A 103 -7.82 -14.31 6.11
CA VAL A 103 -7.41 -13.77 7.42
C VAL A 103 -7.61 -14.80 8.54
N TRP A 104 -8.44 -15.84 8.34
CA TRP A 104 -8.87 -16.74 9.41
C TRP A 104 -8.30 -18.16 9.39
N GLY A 105 -7.42 -18.51 8.46
CA GLY A 105 -6.55 -19.69 8.56
C GLY A 105 -7.20 -20.97 9.11
N TYR A 106 -8.19 -21.52 8.40
CA TYR A 106 -8.63 -22.90 8.59
C TYR A 106 -8.39 -23.70 7.32
N SER A 107 -7.23 -24.36 7.28
CA SER A 107 -6.99 -25.71 6.74
C SER A 107 -5.69 -26.20 7.35
#